data_AF-A0A2H0VTC5-F1
#
_entry.id   AF-A0A2H0VTC5-F1
#
_cell.length_a   1.000
_cell.length_b   1.000
_cell.length_c   1.000
_cell.angle_alpha   90.00
_cell.angle_beta   90.00
_cell.angle_gamma   90.00
#
_symmetry.space_group_name_H-M   'P 1'
#
loop_
_entity.id
_entity.type
_entity.pdbx_description
1 polymer ?
#
loop_
_entity_poly.entity_id
_entity_poly.type
_entity_poly.pdbx_seq_one_letter_code
_entity_poly.pdbx_strand_id
1 'polypeptide(L)'
;MKQTIALFGESEKGAFKTPHILQKLPQLVDSLGNAPNESEGLFFAVQAILYNRDLIFFRVEQEGFSHLDYFSGLKYLQDREKIPKVSAICMPGVGDPKILAASEGVCHIHKSFLITNQKDLYDYLTSNP
;
A
#
# COMPACT_ATOMS: atom_id res chain seq x y z
N MET A 1 -17.04 6.59 -11.32
CA MET A 1 -16.31 6.97 -10.10
C MET A 1 -14.85 6.58 -10.24
N LYS A 2 -13.95 7.47 -9.84
CA LYS A 2 -12.52 7.16 -9.77
C LYS A 2 -12.28 6.10 -8.69
N GLN A 3 -11.42 5.12 -8.97
CA GLN A 3 -11.11 4.07 -8.00
C GLN A 3 -9.95 4.53 -7.13
N THR A 4 -10.04 4.30 -5.83
CA THR A 4 -8.99 4.64 -4.86
C THR A 4 -8.12 3.42 -4.59
N ILE A 5 -6.82 3.57 -4.72
CA ILE A 5 -5.83 2.56 -4.42
C ILE A 5 -5.07 3.02 -3.17
N ALA A 6 -5.09 2.20 -2.14
CA ALA A 6 -4.17 2.34 -1.01
C ALA A 6 -2.90 1.56 -1.33
N LEU A 7 -1.73 2.17 -1.17
CA LEU A 7 -0.46 1.53 -1.49
C LEU A 7 0.49 1.66 -0.31
N PHE A 8 1.19 0.59 0.02
CA PHE A 8 2.24 0.56 1.02
C PHE A 8 3.56 0.25 0.34
N GLY A 9 4.57 1.06 0.58
CA GLY A 9 5.87 0.85 -0.05
C GLY A 9 6.97 1.70 0.56
N GLU A 10 8.21 1.28 0.32
CA GLU A 10 9.40 2.02 0.71
C GLU A 10 9.59 3.26 -0.18
N SER A 11 10.03 4.34 0.45
CA SER A 11 10.40 5.57 -0.24
C SER A 11 11.43 6.36 0.58
N GLU A 12 12.20 7.21 -0.10
CA GLU A 12 13.27 8.04 0.45
C GLU A 12 12.69 9.15 1.35
N LYS A 13 11.60 9.76 0.91
CA LYS A 13 10.89 10.87 1.56
C LYS A 13 9.47 10.45 1.96
N GLY A 14 8.80 11.35 2.68
CA GLY A 14 7.45 11.17 3.17
C GLY A 14 7.42 10.83 4.65
N ALA A 15 6.46 11.39 5.39
CA ALA A 15 6.28 11.06 6.80
C ALA A 15 5.71 9.65 6.96
N PHE A 16 6.28 8.86 7.88
CA PHE A 16 5.71 7.59 8.30
C PHE A 16 4.36 7.78 8.98
N LYS A 17 3.53 6.73 9.01
CA LYS A 17 2.24 6.69 9.70
C LYS A 17 1.25 7.80 9.28
N THR A 18 1.53 8.43 8.15
CA THR A 18 0.76 9.54 7.58
C THR A 18 0.36 9.16 6.16
N PRO A 19 -0.93 9.26 5.78
CA PRO A 19 -1.35 9.01 4.41
C PRO A 19 -0.90 10.15 3.49
N HIS A 20 -0.27 9.81 2.37
CA HIS A 20 0.09 10.74 1.31
C HIS A 20 -0.92 10.61 0.16
N ILE A 21 -1.77 11.62 -0.02
CA ILE A 21 -2.79 11.62 -1.08
C ILE A 21 -2.20 12.24 -2.34
N LEU A 22 -2.08 11.43 -3.39
CA LEU A 22 -1.34 11.78 -4.61
C LEU A 22 -2.21 11.54 -5.85
N GLN A 23 -2.11 12.43 -6.82
CA GLN A 23 -2.93 12.40 -8.04
C GLN A 23 -2.14 12.70 -9.32
N LYS A 24 -0.90 13.17 -9.21
CA LYS A 24 -0.05 13.55 -10.33
C LYS A 24 1.37 13.01 -10.14
N LEU A 25 2.00 12.59 -11.23
CA LEU A 25 3.34 12.01 -11.21
C LEU A 25 4.40 12.89 -10.53
N PRO A 26 4.44 14.24 -10.75
CA PRO A 26 5.44 15.07 -10.07
C PRO A 26 5.36 15.00 -8.54
N GLN A 27 4.15 14.82 -7.98
CA GLN A 27 3.96 14.72 -6.53
C GLN A 27 4.66 13.49 -5.94
N LEU A 28 4.85 12.41 -6.71
CA LEU A 28 5.59 11.23 -6.26
C LEU A 28 7.05 11.61 -5.97
N VAL A 29 7.71 12.29 -6.89
CA VAL A 29 9.11 12.70 -6.73
C VAL A 29 9.25 13.75 -5.62
N ASP A 30 8.36 14.73 -5.59
CA ASP A 30 8.40 15.83 -4.63
C ASP A 30 8.15 15.35 -3.18
N SER A 31 7.20 14.42 -3.02
CA SER A 31 6.73 13.98 -1.69
C SER A 31 7.40 12.70 -1.19
N LEU A 32 7.75 11.78 -2.10
CA LEU A 32 8.26 10.44 -1.76
C LEU A 32 9.72 10.24 -2.18
N GLY A 33 10.26 11.04 -3.09
CA GLY A 33 11.64 10.88 -3.57
C GLY A 33 11.81 9.58 -4.38
N ASN A 34 12.94 8.90 -4.18
CA ASN A 34 13.21 7.61 -4.82
C ASN A 34 12.81 6.43 -3.91
N ALA A 35 12.81 5.21 -4.44
CA ALA A 35 12.66 3.98 -3.67
C ALA A 35 13.95 3.14 -3.79
N PRO A 36 14.18 2.17 -2.88
CA PRO A 36 15.18 1.12 -3.09
C PRO A 36 14.94 0.40 -4.43
N ASN A 37 16.01 -0.11 -5.04
CA ASN A 37 15.94 -0.72 -6.39
C ASN A 37 14.99 -1.94 -6.46
N GLU A 38 14.88 -2.65 -5.34
CA GLU A 38 14.05 -3.83 -5.15
C GLU A 38 12.60 -3.53 -4.77
N SER A 39 12.26 -2.29 -4.40
CA SER A 39 10.90 -1.90 -4.03
C SER A 39 10.05 -1.65 -5.28
N GLU A 40 8.88 -2.28 -5.34
CA GLU A 40 7.91 -2.04 -6.42
C GLU A 40 6.85 -1.00 -6.02
N GLY A 41 6.93 -0.43 -4.82
CA GLY A 41 5.92 0.50 -4.28
C GLY A 41 5.71 1.74 -5.16
N LEU A 42 6.80 2.45 -5.50
CA LEU A 42 6.71 3.61 -6.40
C LEU A 42 6.36 3.22 -7.83
N PHE A 43 6.77 2.05 -8.30
CA PHE A 43 6.39 1.53 -9.62
C PHE A 43 4.85 1.42 -9.72
N PHE A 44 4.21 0.77 -8.75
CA PHE A 44 2.74 0.66 -8.72
C PHE A 44 2.05 2.00 -8.48
N ALA A 45 2.66 2.92 -7.72
CA ALA A 45 2.15 4.28 -7.54
C ALA A 45 2.07 5.07 -8.85
N VAL A 46 3.12 4.98 -9.69
CA VAL A 46 3.14 5.56 -11.05
C VAL A 46 2.01 4.96 -11.88
N GLN A 47 1.87 3.63 -11.89
CA GLN A 47 0.79 2.97 -12.64
C GLN A 47 -0.59 3.44 -12.18
N ALA A 48 -0.84 3.50 -10.86
CA ALA A 48 -2.12 3.97 -10.31
C ALA A 48 -2.47 5.37 -10.83
N ILE A 49 -1.51 6.30 -10.84
CA ILE A 49 -1.73 7.65 -11.35
C ILE A 49 -1.98 7.65 -12.86
N LEU A 50 -1.19 6.91 -13.65
CA LEU A 50 -1.35 6.81 -15.11
C LEU A 50 -2.71 6.23 -15.51
N TYR A 51 -3.22 5.26 -14.76
CA TYR A 51 -4.57 4.70 -14.93
C TYR A 51 -5.68 5.56 -14.32
N ASN A 52 -5.38 6.82 -13.99
CA ASN A 52 -6.30 7.79 -13.41
C ASN A 52 -7.01 7.23 -12.17
N ARG A 53 -6.24 6.68 -11.23
CA ARG A 53 -6.70 6.25 -9.90
C ARG A 53 -6.37 7.31 -8.86
N ASP A 54 -7.15 7.37 -7.79
CA ASP A 54 -6.76 8.15 -6.61
C ASP A 54 -5.81 7.30 -5.78
N LEU A 55 -4.66 7.86 -5.39
CA LEU A 55 -3.63 7.13 -4.67
C LEU A 55 -3.55 7.66 -3.24
N ILE A 56 -3.62 6.74 -2.28
CA ILE A 56 -3.24 6.97 -0.88
C ILE A 56 -1.99 6.13 -0.64
N PHE A 57 -0.83 6.79 -0.56
CA PHE A 57 0.45 6.13 -0.33
C PHE A 57 0.81 6.17 1.16
N PHE A 58 1.15 5.03 1.72
CA PHE A 58 1.68 4.87 3.07
C PHE A 58 3.14 4.46 2.96
N ARG A 59 4.03 5.37 3.32
CA ARG A 59 5.45 5.06 3.43
C ARG A 59 5.65 4.04 4.55
N VAL A 60 6.38 2.97 4.23
CA VAL A 60 6.91 2.03 5.22
C VAL A 60 8.44 2.16 5.26
N GLU A 61 9.03 1.93 6.43
CA GLU A 61 10.50 2.00 6.57
C GLU A 61 11.19 0.82 5.88
N GLN A 62 10.61 -0.38 5.98
CA GLN A 62 11.08 -1.59 5.32
C GLN A 62 9.87 -2.45 4.89
N GLU A 63 9.80 -2.77 3.61
CA GLU A 63 8.76 -3.62 3.03
C GLU A 63 8.77 -5.00 3.67
N GLY A 64 7.58 -5.51 4.02
CA GLY A 64 7.42 -6.82 4.64
C GLY A 64 7.84 -6.94 6.11
N PHE A 65 8.54 -5.95 6.68
CA PHE A 65 9.07 -6.02 8.05
C PHE A 65 8.56 -4.92 8.99
N SER A 66 8.27 -3.71 8.49
CA SER A 66 7.85 -2.57 9.32
C SER A 66 6.39 -2.63 9.78
N HIS A 67 6.07 -3.62 10.60
CA HIS A 67 4.72 -3.92 11.10
C HIS A 67 3.95 -2.68 11.60
N LEU A 68 4.62 -1.80 12.35
CA LEU A 68 4.00 -0.60 12.90
C LEU A 68 3.49 0.37 11.83
N ASP A 69 4.21 0.50 10.71
CA ASP A 69 3.81 1.40 9.62
C ASP A 69 2.62 0.81 8.86
N TYR A 70 2.69 -0.49 8.54
CA TYR A 70 1.58 -1.22 7.92
C TYR A 70 0.31 -1.16 8.77
N PHE A 71 0.39 -1.51 10.05
CA PHE A 71 -0.79 -1.51 10.93
C PHE A 71 -1.34 -0.11 11.17
N SER A 72 -0.50 0.92 11.22
CA SER A 72 -0.96 2.30 11.31
C SER A 72 -1.76 2.69 10.07
N GLY A 73 -1.25 2.40 8.86
CA GLY A 73 -1.97 2.70 7.62
C GLY A 73 -3.25 1.87 7.47
N LEU A 74 -3.20 0.58 7.77
CA LEU A 74 -4.38 -0.30 7.74
C LEU A 74 -5.46 0.18 8.72
N LYS A 75 -5.08 0.57 9.95
CA LYS A 75 -6.01 1.16 10.93
C LYS A 75 -6.64 2.45 10.41
N TYR A 76 -5.86 3.31 9.75
CA TYR A 76 -6.40 4.51 9.10
C TYR A 76 -7.44 4.16 8.03
N LEU A 77 -7.20 3.12 7.23
CA LEU A 77 -8.14 2.67 6.19
C LEU A 77 -9.41 2.02 6.76
N GLN A 78 -9.43 1.52 8.00
CA GLN A 78 -10.65 0.97 8.61
C GLN A 78 -11.70 2.04 8.92
N ASP A 79 -11.28 3.30 9.05
CA ASP A 79 -12.14 4.44 9.36
C ASP A 79 -12.92 4.90 8.11
N ARG A 80 -14.16 4.44 7.98
CA ARG A 80 -15.03 4.74 6.82
C ARG A 80 -15.49 6.21 6.75
N GLU A 81 -15.40 6.96 7.83
CA GLU A 81 -15.70 8.40 7.81
C GLU A 81 -14.58 9.15 7.10
N LYS A 82 -13.32 8.75 7.33
CA LYS A 82 -12.15 9.33 6.65
C LYS A 82 -12.00 8.83 5.23
N ILE A 83 -12.14 7.51 5.04
CA ILE A 83 -11.96 6.86 3.75
C ILE A 83 -13.24 6.09 3.40
N PRO A 84 -14.16 6.69 2.62
CA PRO A 84 -15.44 6.07 2.33
C PRO A 84 -15.34 4.75 1.53
N LYS A 85 -14.32 4.64 0.67
CA LYS A 85 -14.09 3.49 -0.20
C LYS A 85 -12.62 3.36 -0.63
N VAL A 86 -12.09 2.14 -0.48
CA VAL A 86 -10.85 1.68 -1.11
C VAL A 86 -11.21 0.60 -2.13
N SER A 87 -10.61 0.62 -3.31
CA SER A 87 -10.90 -0.33 -4.39
C SER A 87 -9.88 -1.47 -4.44
N ALA A 88 -8.63 -1.16 -4.09
CA ALA A 88 -7.61 -2.15 -3.83
C ALA A 88 -6.59 -1.64 -2.81
N ILE A 89 -5.93 -2.58 -2.14
CA ILE A 89 -4.78 -2.36 -1.29
C ILE A 89 -3.59 -3.01 -2.01
N CYS A 90 -2.53 -2.25 -2.27
CA CYS A 90 -1.34 -2.73 -2.96
C CYS A 90 -0.19 -2.82 -1.96
N MET A 91 0.37 -4.03 -1.80
CA MET A 91 1.42 -4.36 -0.84
C MET A 91 2.47 -5.26 -1.52
N PRO A 92 3.27 -4.71 -2.46
CA PRO A 92 4.44 -5.41 -2.95
C PRO A 92 5.51 -5.51 -1.84
N GLY A 93 6.33 -6.56 -1.90
CA GLY A 93 7.37 -6.85 -0.92
C GLY A 93 6.85 -7.43 0.40
N VAL A 94 5.60 -7.92 0.45
CA VAL A 94 4.95 -8.38 1.69
C VAL A 94 4.49 -9.82 1.60
N GLY A 95 5.33 -10.74 2.07
CA GLY A 95 4.96 -12.14 2.34
C GLY A 95 4.54 -12.44 3.79
N ASP A 96 4.66 -11.46 4.70
CA ASP A 96 4.39 -11.68 6.13
C ASP A 96 2.89 -11.97 6.41
N PRO A 97 2.55 -13.12 7.01
CA PRO A 97 1.15 -13.51 7.21
C PRO A 97 0.37 -12.59 8.13
N LYS A 98 1.00 -11.90 9.08
CA LYS A 98 0.30 -11.01 10.02
C LYS A 98 -0.09 -9.72 9.33
N ILE A 99 0.79 -9.17 8.50
CA ILE A 99 0.48 -7.97 7.70
C ILE A 99 -0.63 -8.29 6.70
N LEU A 100 -0.51 -9.42 6.00
CA LEU A 100 -1.51 -9.84 5.01
C LEU A 100 -2.87 -10.13 5.66
N ALA A 101 -2.93 -10.85 6.78
CA ALA A 101 -4.18 -11.09 7.51
C ALA A 101 -4.83 -9.78 8.02
N ALA A 102 -4.03 -8.80 8.44
CA ALA A 102 -4.56 -7.48 8.80
C ALA A 102 -5.15 -6.74 7.58
N SER A 103 -4.54 -6.90 6.40
CA SER A 103 -5.03 -6.32 5.15
C SER A 103 -6.37 -6.92 4.71
N GLU A 104 -6.61 -8.22 4.94
CA GLU A 104 -7.88 -8.89 4.64
C GLU A 104 -9.05 -8.25 5.39
N GLY A 105 -8.85 -7.84 6.65
CA GLY A 105 -9.86 -7.12 7.43
C GLY A 105 -10.28 -5.81 6.76
N VAL A 106 -9.33 -5.05 6.22
CA VAL A 106 -9.62 -3.83 5.45
C VAL A 106 -10.31 -4.17 4.13
N CYS A 107 -9.85 -5.21 3.42
CA CYS A 107 -10.52 -5.68 2.21
C CYS A 107 -11.97 -6.07 2.44
N HIS A 108 -12.29 -6.71 3.56
CA HIS A 108 -13.66 -7.06 3.91
C HIS A 108 -14.57 -5.84 4.14
N ILE A 109 -14.04 -4.81 4.82
CA ILE A 109 -14.74 -3.55 5.11
C ILE A 109 -15.05 -2.80 3.80
N HIS A 110 -14.08 -2.73 2.89
CA HIS A 110 -14.19 -1.94 1.66
C HIS A 110 -14.72 -2.71 0.45
N LYS A 111 -14.83 -4.04 0.56
CA LYS A 111 -15.03 -4.94 -0.58
C LYS A 111 -13.96 -4.70 -1.67
N SER A 112 -12.72 -4.58 -1.22
CA SER A 112 -11.56 -4.31 -2.07
C SER A 112 -10.73 -5.56 -2.32
N PHE A 113 -9.83 -5.48 -3.30
CA PHE A 113 -8.86 -6.55 -3.60
C PHE A 113 -7.50 -6.24 -2.96
N LEU A 114 -6.77 -7.28 -2.61
CA LEU A 114 -5.35 -7.18 -2.29
C LEU A 114 -4.54 -7.41 -3.58
N ILE A 115 -3.59 -6.52 -3.84
CA ILE A 115 -2.62 -6.62 -4.94
C ILE A 115 -1.25 -6.86 -4.30
N THR A 116 -0.61 -7.94 -4.71
CA THR A 116 0.74 -8.35 -4.29
C THR A 116 1.48 -8.94 -5.50
N ASN A 117 2.78 -9.21 -5.37
CA ASN A 117 3.54 -9.85 -6.44
C ASN A 117 3.55 -11.39 -6.28
N GLN A 118 4.05 -12.07 -7.31
CA GLN A 118 4.06 -13.54 -7.34
C GLN A 118 4.90 -14.15 -6.22
N LYS A 119 6.03 -13.52 -5.87
CA LYS A 119 6.95 -14.01 -4.85
C LYS A 119 6.30 -13.95 -3.47
N ASP A 120 5.72 -12.81 -3.13
CA ASP A 120 5.04 -12.58 -1.87
C ASP A 120 3.84 -13.50 -1.68
N LEU A 121 3.05 -13.73 -2.75
CA LEU A 121 1.96 -14.68 -2.73
C LEU A 121 2.45 -16.11 -2.45
N TYR A 122 3.55 -16.52 -3.07
CA TYR A 122 4.15 -17.83 -2.82
C TYR A 122 4.61 -17.96 -1.36
N ASP A 123 5.33 -16.97 -0.84
CA ASP A 123 5.83 -16.95 0.54
C ASP A 123 4.65 -17.03 1.53
N TYR A 124 3.58 -16.26 1.31
CA TYR A 124 2.39 -16.31 2.13
C TYR A 124 1.71 -17.69 2.12
N LEU A 125 1.46 -18.25 0.94
CA LEU A 125 0.76 -19.54 0.80
C LEU A 125 1.57 -20.73 1.36
N THR A 126 2.89 -20.59 1.50
CA THR A 126 3.78 -21.64 2.01
C THR A 126 4.24 -21.41 3.45
N SER A 127 3.90 -20.28 4.05
CA SER A 127 4.29 -19.91 5.42
C SER A 127 3.62 -20.73 6.53
N ASN A 128 2.49 -21.38 6.25
CA ASN A 128 1.77 -22.28 7.17
C ASN A 128 1.35 -23.57 6.44
N PRO A 129 2.25 -24.56 6.30
CA PRO A 129 1.94 -25.85 5.68
C PRO A 129 1.03 -26.75 6.54
#